data_AF-A0A3R9RAI6-F1
#
_entry.id   AF-A0A3R9RAI6-F1
#
_cell.length_a   1.000
_cell.length_b   1.000
_cell.length_c   1.000
_cell.angle_alpha   90.00
_cell.angle_beta   90.00
_cell.angle_gamma   90.00
#
_symmetry.space_group_name_H-M   'P 1'
#
loop_
_entity.id
_entity.type
_entity.pdbx_description
1 polymer ?
#
loop_
_entity_poly.entity_id
_entity_poly.type
_entity_poly.pdbx_seq_one_letter_code
_entity_poly.pdbx_strand_id
1 'polypeptide(L)'
;MIWTLEPWLFYLLFSILILVIAFIIGVGLHSLLKKREMNKKKTESLLALGVALVMAGFYLFGSEMFTDRASEGQRIITTNGEERVEHTQLVIVPFGNYAVVERLYDFGYTVEDEIGGEAYRLTFDIENGPVFIEEFAEYVQGNRVFTNRSRIAFADLYDGEWKEKLQNASSLEEVELPGVDVEVENVS
;
A
#
# COMPACT_ATOMS: atom_id res chain seq x y z
N MET A 1 -4.82 10.30 -2.03
CA MET A 1 -6.03 9.56 -2.45
C MET A 1 -5.60 8.19 -2.93
N ILE A 2 -6.30 7.11 -2.60
CA ILE A 2 -6.06 5.78 -3.18
C ILE A 2 -7.29 5.33 -3.94
N TRP A 3 -7.14 4.37 -4.86
CA TRP A 3 -8.26 3.67 -5.45
C TRP A 3 -8.26 2.21 -5.02
N THR A 4 -9.40 1.73 -4.55
CA THR A 4 -9.66 0.33 -4.24
C THR A 4 -10.54 -0.27 -5.34
N LEU A 5 -10.13 -1.42 -5.87
CA LEU A 5 -10.82 -2.10 -6.96
C LEU A 5 -10.87 -3.60 -6.68
N GLU A 6 -11.93 -4.25 -7.14
CA GLU A 6 -11.94 -5.70 -7.21
C GLU A 6 -10.86 -6.19 -8.20
N PRO A 7 -10.19 -7.33 -7.95
CA PRO A 7 -9.07 -7.79 -8.76
C PRO A 7 -9.43 -7.95 -10.24
N TRP A 8 -10.59 -8.55 -10.54
CA TRP A 8 -11.01 -8.77 -11.93
C TRP A 8 -11.22 -7.44 -12.67
N LEU A 9 -11.77 -6.43 -12.00
CA LEU A 9 -12.02 -5.12 -12.59
C LEU A 9 -10.70 -4.40 -12.86
N PHE A 10 -9.75 -4.46 -11.93
CA PHE A 10 -8.41 -3.91 -12.14
C PHE A 10 -7.73 -4.55 -13.36
N TYR A 11 -7.67 -5.89 -13.43
CA TYR A 11 -7.01 -6.57 -14.55
C TYR A 11 -7.71 -6.33 -15.88
N LEU A 12 -9.05 -6.20 -15.89
CA LEU A 12 -9.82 -5.84 -17.08
C LEU A 12 -9.43 -4.44 -17.57
N LEU A 13 -9.49 -3.42 -16.70
CA LEU A 13 -9.16 -2.04 -17.05
C LEU A 13 -7.71 -1.91 -17.51
N PHE A 14 -6.79 -2.58 -16.81
CA PHE A 14 -5.38 -2.57 -17.16
C PHE A 14 -5.11 -3.25 -18.51
N SER A 15 -5.81 -4.35 -18.81
CA SER A 15 -5.75 -5.00 -20.13
C SER A 15 -6.26 -4.08 -21.25
N ILE A 16 -7.36 -3.37 -21.03
CA ILE A 16 -7.91 -2.39 -21.98
C ILE A 16 -6.89 -1.28 -22.25
N LEU A 17 -6.27 -0.74 -21.20
CA LEU A 17 -5.24 0.30 -21.32
C LEU A 17 -4.04 -0.17 -22.17
N ILE A 18 -3.55 -1.37 -21.90
CA ILE A 18 -2.47 -2.00 -22.66
C ILE A 18 -2.87 -2.18 -24.13
N LEU A 19 -4.08 -2.63 -24.42
CA LEU A 19 -4.56 -2.77 -25.81
C LEU A 19 -4.58 -1.43 -26.56
N VAL A 20 -5.02 -0.35 -25.91
CA VAL A 20 -5.02 1.00 -26.49
C VAL A 20 -3.59 1.45 -26.81
N ILE A 21 -2.65 1.27 -25.88
CA ILE A 21 -1.24 1.61 -26.08
C ILE A 21 -0.63 0.78 -27.22
N ALA A 22 -0.90 -0.53 -27.25
CA ALA A 22 -0.43 -1.43 -28.30
C ALA A 22 -0.96 -1.01 -29.68
N PHE A 23 -2.22 -0.59 -29.76
CA PHE A 23 -2.81 -0.10 -30.99
C PHE A 23 -2.11 1.18 -31.49
N ILE A 24 -1.87 2.16 -30.61
CA ILE A 24 -1.18 3.41 -30.96
C ILE A 24 0.25 3.11 -31.45
N ILE A 25 0.98 2.26 -30.73
CA ILE A 25 2.33 1.82 -31.09
C ILE A 25 2.32 1.11 -32.46
N GLY A 26 1.35 0.20 -32.68
CA GLY A 26 1.18 -0.52 -33.93
C GLY A 26 0.94 0.39 -35.13
N VAL A 27 0.05 1.38 -34.99
CA VAL A 27 -0.20 2.40 -36.02
C VAL A 27 1.05 3.22 -36.31
N GLY A 28 1.80 3.62 -35.27
CA GLY A 28 3.06 4.34 -35.40
C GLY A 28 4.14 3.54 -36.14
N LEU A 29 4.36 2.29 -35.73
CA LEU A 29 5.30 1.37 -36.38
C LEU A 29 4.94 1.12 -37.84
N HIS A 30 3.66 0.89 -38.14
CA HIS A 30 3.21 0.68 -39.51
C HIS A 30 3.49 1.91 -40.40
N SER A 31 3.20 3.11 -39.89
CA SER A 31 3.49 4.38 -40.59
C SER A 31 5.00 4.56 -40.85
N LEU A 32 5.86 4.22 -39.88
CA LEU A 32 7.31 4.30 -40.02
C LEU A 32 7.87 3.28 -41.02
N LEU A 33 7.39 2.04 -41.01
CA LEU A 33 7.81 1.00 -41.94
C LEU A 33 7.42 1.34 -43.38
N LYS A 34 6.21 1.87 -43.58
CA LYS A 34 5.74 2.34 -44.89
C LYS A 34 6.62 3.48 -45.43
N LYS A 35 7.03 4.43 -44.58
CA LYS A 35 7.95 5.52 -44.97
C LYS A 35 9.35 5.04 -45.36
N ARG A 36 9.81 3.92 -44.81
CA ARG A 36 11.15 3.35 -45.09
C ARG A 36 11.17 2.34 -46.24
N GLU A 37 10.04 2.13 -46.94
CA GLU A 37 9.86 1.08 -47.96
C GLU A 37 10.26 -0.33 -47.48
N MET A 38 10.28 -0.56 -46.16
CA MET A 38 10.64 -1.84 -45.54
C MET A 38 9.43 -2.78 -45.54
N ASN A 39 8.82 -3.03 -46.71
CA ASN A 39 7.65 -3.89 -46.88
C ASN A 39 8.01 -5.38 -46.93
N LYS A 40 8.85 -5.86 -46.01
CA LYS A 40 9.07 -7.30 -45.84
C LYS A 40 8.15 -7.81 -44.73
N LYS A 41 7.19 -8.67 -45.10
CA LYS A 41 6.23 -9.34 -44.20
C LYS A 41 6.90 -10.01 -42.98
N LYS A 42 8.14 -10.51 -43.12
CA LYS A 42 8.92 -11.09 -42.02
C LYS A 42 9.31 -10.07 -40.95
N THR A 43 9.68 -8.85 -41.34
CA THR A 43 10.05 -7.77 -40.40
C THR A 43 8.85 -7.26 -39.61
N GLU A 44 7.68 -7.14 -40.25
CA GLU A 44 6.43 -6.78 -39.56
C GLU A 44 6.05 -7.83 -38.52
N SER A 45 6.13 -9.12 -38.88
CA SER A 45 5.84 -10.21 -37.95
C SER A 45 6.79 -10.25 -36.75
N LEU A 46 8.07 -9.95 -36.97
CA LEU A 46 9.08 -9.97 -35.91
C LEU A 46 8.94 -8.76 -34.97
N LEU A 47 8.60 -7.60 -35.51
CA LEU A 47 8.26 -6.40 -34.72
C LEU A 47 6.97 -6.60 -33.92
N ALA A 48 5.94 -7.21 -34.51
CA ALA A 48 4.69 -7.52 -33.80
C ALA A 48 4.93 -8.48 -32.63
N LEU A 49 5.76 -9.52 -32.82
CA LEU A 49 6.16 -10.41 -31.73
C LEU A 49 6.93 -9.67 -30.64
N GLY A 50 7.87 -8.79 -31.02
CA GLY A 50 8.63 -7.96 -30.08
C GLY A 50 7.71 -7.07 -29.25
N VAL A 51 6.73 -6.39 -29.89
CA VAL A 51 5.72 -5.59 -29.18
C VAL A 51 4.92 -6.46 -28.22
N ALA A 52 4.44 -7.62 -28.65
CA ALA A 52 3.66 -8.52 -27.79
C ALA A 52 4.44 -8.93 -26.52
N LEU A 53 5.72 -9.26 -26.65
CA LEU A 53 6.58 -9.59 -25.50
C LEU A 53 6.76 -8.40 -24.56
N VAL A 54 6.98 -7.20 -25.10
CA VAL A 54 7.08 -5.97 -24.30
C VAL A 54 5.76 -5.70 -23.57
N MET A 55 4.62 -5.88 -24.22
CA MET A 55 3.30 -5.69 -23.58
C MET A 55 3.04 -6.72 -22.49
N ALA A 56 3.41 -7.99 -22.70
CA ALA A 56 3.32 -9.01 -21.66
C ALA A 56 4.22 -8.69 -20.46
N GLY A 57 5.45 -8.24 -20.71
CA GLY A 57 6.36 -7.79 -19.66
C GLY A 57 5.82 -6.58 -18.90
N PHE A 58 5.27 -5.60 -19.61
CA PHE A 58 4.65 -4.42 -19.01
C PHE A 58 3.40 -4.77 -18.20
N TYR A 59 2.62 -5.76 -18.65
CA TYR A 59 1.46 -6.25 -17.90
C TYR A 59 1.89 -6.82 -16.54
N LEU A 60 2.87 -7.74 -16.54
CA LEU A 60 3.36 -8.36 -15.31
C LEU A 60 3.98 -7.30 -14.39
N PHE A 61 4.94 -6.53 -14.91
CA PHE A 61 5.66 -5.51 -14.16
C PHE A 61 4.72 -4.44 -13.60
N GLY A 62 3.80 -3.92 -14.42
CA GLY A 62 2.88 -2.87 -13.99
C GLY A 62 1.88 -3.35 -12.94
N SER A 63 1.42 -4.60 -13.06
CA SER A 63 0.51 -5.16 -12.06
C SER A 63 1.19 -5.32 -10.70
N GLU A 64 2.47 -5.69 -10.65
CA GLU A 64 3.18 -5.92 -9.40
C GLU A 64 3.71 -4.62 -8.79
N MET A 65 4.31 -3.75 -9.60
CA MET A 65 4.98 -2.54 -9.09
C MET A 65 4.01 -1.43 -8.67
N PHE A 66 2.84 -1.35 -9.30
CA PHE A 66 1.93 -0.22 -9.11
C PHE A 66 0.70 -0.56 -8.28
N THR A 67 0.61 -1.77 -7.75
CA THR A 67 -0.52 -2.16 -6.90
C THR A 67 -0.08 -2.81 -5.61
N ASP A 68 -0.85 -2.56 -4.57
CA ASP A 68 -0.83 -3.34 -3.33
C ASP A 68 -2.14 -4.13 -3.21
N ARG A 69 -2.20 -5.01 -2.21
CA ARG A 69 -3.33 -5.90 -1.96
C ARG A 69 -3.70 -5.83 -0.48
N ALA A 70 -5.00 -5.77 -0.22
CA ALA A 70 -5.56 -6.00 1.09
C ALA A 70 -6.48 -7.23 1.04
N SER A 71 -6.20 -8.21 1.88
CA SER A 71 -6.98 -9.45 2.03
C SER A 71 -8.20 -9.23 2.91
N GLU A 72 -9.12 -10.19 2.86
CA GLU A 72 -10.31 -10.21 3.72
C GLU A 72 -9.95 -10.04 5.20
N GLY A 73 -10.70 -9.17 5.88
CA GLY A 73 -10.52 -8.85 7.29
C GLY A 73 -9.40 -7.85 7.57
N GLN A 74 -8.60 -7.45 6.59
CA GLN A 74 -7.65 -6.34 6.73
C GLN A 74 -8.37 -4.99 6.65
N ARG A 75 -7.76 -3.98 7.28
CA ARG A 75 -8.27 -2.61 7.30
C ARG A 75 -7.33 -1.72 6.48
N ILE A 76 -7.88 -0.90 5.59
CA ILE A 76 -7.15 0.07 4.79
C ILE A 76 -7.39 1.43 5.42
N ILE A 77 -6.31 2.13 5.76
CA ILE A 77 -6.35 3.44 6.39
C ILE A 77 -5.78 4.48 5.44
N THR A 78 -6.45 5.62 5.31
CA THR A 78 -6.04 6.75 4.48
C THR A 78 -6.32 8.06 5.19
N THR A 79 -5.76 9.16 4.70
CA THR A 79 -6.09 10.53 5.18
C THR A 79 -7.56 10.91 5.02
N ASN A 80 -8.31 10.19 4.17
CA ASN A 80 -9.69 10.52 3.84
C ASN A 80 -10.72 9.62 4.57
N GLY A 81 -10.25 8.60 5.29
CA GLY A 81 -11.11 7.61 5.92
C GLY A 81 -10.50 6.22 5.94
N GLU A 82 -11.30 5.28 6.44
CA GLU A 82 -10.94 3.88 6.64
C GLU A 82 -11.94 2.96 5.94
N GLU A 83 -11.45 1.85 5.42
CA GLU A 83 -12.25 0.83 4.76
C GLU A 83 -11.81 -0.56 5.25
N ARG A 84 -12.76 -1.38 5.69
CA ARG A 84 -12.50 -2.78 6.02
C ARG A 84 -12.83 -3.66 4.83
N VAL A 85 -11.93 -4.60 4.53
CA VAL A 85 -12.14 -5.55 3.42
C VAL A 85 -13.07 -6.67 3.86
N GLU A 86 -14.34 -6.63 3.43
CA GLU A 86 -15.38 -7.53 3.96
C GLU A 86 -15.39 -8.95 3.34
N HIS A 87 -15.24 -9.08 2.02
CA HIS A 87 -15.59 -10.33 1.32
C HIS A 87 -14.62 -10.78 0.23
N THR A 88 -13.73 -9.92 -0.24
CA THR A 88 -12.78 -10.29 -1.30
C THR A 88 -11.54 -9.42 -1.23
N GLN A 89 -10.39 -9.99 -1.58
CA GLN A 89 -9.14 -9.25 -1.66
C GLN A 89 -9.30 -8.04 -2.59
N LEU A 90 -8.93 -6.86 -2.12
CA LEU A 90 -8.93 -5.63 -2.92
C LEU A 90 -7.54 -5.37 -3.51
N VAL A 91 -7.54 -4.77 -4.69
CA VAL A 91 -6.35 -4.18 -5.31
C VAL A 91 -6.33 -2.70 -4.97
N ILE A 92 -5.21 -2.23 -4.43
CA ILE A 92 -4.98 -0.84 -4.04
C ILE A 92 -4.06 -0.19 -5.06
N VAL A 93 -4.48 0.93 -5.63
CA VAL A 93 -3.65 1.78 -6.49
C VAL A 93 -3.23 3.02 -5.69
N PRO A 94 -1.94 3.18 -5.34
CA PRO A 94 -1.48 4.17 -4.37
C PRO A 94 -1.18 5.52 -5.02
N PHE A 95 -2.17 6.43 -5.06
CA PHE A 95 -1.98 7.84 -5.46
C PHE A 95 -1.80 8.78 -4.25
N GLY A 96 -1.49 8.24 -3.07
CA GLY A 96 -1.24 9.01 -1.85
C GLY A 96 -1.00 8.09 -0.66
N ASN A 97 -0.92 8.68 0.53
CA ASN A 97 -0.61 7.95 1.76
C ASN A 97 -1.75 7.00 2.13
N TYR A 98 -1.37 5.78 2.47
CA TYR A 98 -2.26 4.75 3.00
C TYR A 98 -1.45 3.76 3.81
N ALA A 99 -2.11 2.98 4.67
CA ALA A 99 -1.56 1.78 5.24
C ALA A 99 -2.60 0.66 5.19
N VAL A 100 -2.15 -0.58 5.08
CA VAL A 100 -2.99 -1.74 5.33
C VAL A 100 -2.63 -2.30 6.69
N VAL A 101 -3.60 -2.32 7.58
CA VAL A 101 -3.49 -2.94 8.90
C VAL A 101 -3.86 -4.41 8.76
N GLU A 102 -2.93 -5.27 9.15
CA GLU A 102 -3.16 -6.70 9.14
C GLU A 102 -4.17 -7.07 10.22
N ARG A 103 -5.00 -8.08 9.97
CA ARG A 103 -6.06 -8.52 10.89
C ARG A 103 -5.56 -8.81 12.32
N LEU A 104 -4.30 -9.21 12.46
CA LEU A 104 -3.72 -9.52 13.76
C LEU A 104 -3.48 -8.28 14.64
N TYR A 105 -3.41 -7.09 14.02
CA TYR A 105 -3.29 -5.78 14.69
C TYR A 105 -4.63 -5.04 14.74
N ASP A 106 -5.75 -5.71 14.43
CA ASP A 106 -7.09 -5.10 14.49
C ASP A 106 -7.56 -4.86 15.93
N PHE A 107 -6.87 -5.47 16.90
CA PHE A 107 -7.04 -5.25 18.34
C PHE A 107 -5.83 -4.52 18.94
N GLY A 108 -5.07 -3.83 18.10
CA GLY A 108 -3.87 -3.11 18.48
C GLY A 108 -2.57 -3.92 18.46
N TYR A 109 -1.48 -3.18 18.65
CA TYR A 109 -0.13 -3.71 18.81
C TYR A 109 0.21 -3.77 20.30
N THR A 110 0.59 -4.94 20.80
CA THR A 110 0.93 -5.12 22.22
C THR A 110 2.43 -5.26 22.42
N VAL A 111 2.96 -4.57 23.42
CA VAL A 111 4.37 -4.66 23.88
C VAL A 111 4.41 -4.72 25.40
N GLU A 112 5.39 -5.45 25.93
CA GLU A 112 5.70 -5.44 27.36
C GLU A 112 7.02 -4.69 27.55
N ASP A 113 7.04 -3.68 28.42
CA ASP A 113 8.23 -2.87 28.70
C ASP A 113 8.26 -2.39 30.16
N GLU A 114 9.44 -1.97 30.61
CA GLU A 114 9.64 -1.40 31.94
C GLU A 114 9.65 0.13 31.84
N ILE A 115 8.70 0.78 32.53
CA ILE A 115 8.59 2.23 32.57
C ILE A 115 8.58 2.69 34.03
N GLY A 116 9.50 3.58 34.38
CA GLY A 116 9.62 4.06 35.77
C GLY A 116 10.01 2.97 36.78
N GLY A 117 10.57 1.83 36.32
CA GLY A 117 10.95 0.69 37.16
C GLY A 117 9.83 -0.31 37.43
N GLU A 118 8.65 -0.14 36.82
CA GLU A 118 7.53 -1.08 36.88
C GLU A 118 7.28 -1.69 35.50
N ALA A 119 6.83 -2.95 35.48
CA ALA A 119 6.55 -3.67 34.25
C ALA A 119 5.10 -3.43 33.80
N TYR A 120 4.94 -3.03 32.55
CA TYR A 120 3.64 -2.77 31.93
C TYR A 120 3.49 -3.57 30.64
N ARG A 121 2.25 -4.00 30.39
CA ARG A 121 1.78 -4.43 29.08
C ARG A 121 0.97 -3.28 28.48
N LEU A 122 1.39 -2.81 27.32
CA LEU A 122 0.79 -1.69 26.60
C LEU A 122 0.19 -2.20 25.31
N THR A 123 -1.06 -1.87 25.04
CA THR A 123 -1.72 -2.17 23.76
C THR A 123 -2.11 -0.87 23.07
N PHE A 124 -1.63 -0.69 21.83
CA PHE A 124 -1.86 0.49 21.02
C PHE A 124 -2.87 0.18 19.91
N ASP A 125 -4.11 0.67 20.03
CA ASP A 125 -5.15 0.49 19.01
C ASP A 125 -5.32 1.75 18.17
N ILE A 126 -5.49 1.59 16.86
CA ILE A 126 -5.72 2.70 15.94
C ILE A 126 -7.22 3.01 15.91
N GLU A 127 -7.62 3.96 16.74
CA GLU A 127 -9.02 4.43 16.86
C GLU A 127 -9.39 5.40 15.73
N ASN A 128 -8.46 6.29 15.34
CA ASN A 128 -8.67 7.26 14.27
C ASN A 128 -7.52 7.21 13.27
N GLY A 129 -7.70 6.34 12.28
CA GLY A 129 -6.77 6.06 11.21
C GLY A 129 -6.41 7.27 10.34
N PRO A 130 -7.34 8.16 9.94
CA PRO A 130 -6.98 9.38 9.21
C PRO A 130 -5.97 10.24 9.96
N VAL A 131 -6.21 10.49 11.25
CA VAL A 131 -5.29 11.25 12.10
C VAL A 131 -3.95 10.50 12.26
N PHE A 132 -4.01 9.19 12.48
CA PHE A 132 -2.82 8.34 12.58
C PHE A 132 -1.94 8.43 11.31
N ILE A 133 -2.53 8.34 10.12
CA ILE A 133 -1.78 8.40 8.86
C ILE A 133 -1.25 9.80 8.57
N GLU A 134 -1.92 10.86 9.02
CA GLU A 134 -1.41 12.22 8.89
C GLU A 134 -0.16 12.44 9.75
N GLU A 135 -0.18 11.96 11.00
CA GLU A 135 0.93 12.16 11.93
C GLU A 135 2.09 11.18 11.70
N PHE A 136 1.79 9.89 11.53
CA PHE A 136 2.80 8.82 11.54
C PHE A 136 3.09 8.24 10.16
N ALA A 137 2.86 9.01 9.08
CA ALA A 137 3.08 8.59 7.70
C ALA A 137 4.48 8.00 7.44
N GLU A 138 5.49 8.47 8.16
CA GLU A 138 6.89 8.06 8.01
C GLU A 138 7.18 6.66 8.56
N TYR A 139 6.37 6.18 9.51
CA TYR A 139 6.44 4.84 10.09
C TYR A 139 5.66 3.81 9.29
N VAL A 140 5.08 4.22 8.16
CA VAL A 140 4.45 3.31 7.22
C VAL A 140 5.48 2.89 6.18
N GLN A 141 6.01 1.68 6.33
CA GLN A 141 6.94 1.08 5.37
C GLN A 141 6.23 0.87 4.03
N GLY A 142 6.91 1.22 2.94
CA GLY A 142 6.31 1.14 1.60
C GLY A 142 5.29 2.24 1.30
N ASN A 143 5.14 3.23 2.19
CA ASN A 143 4.38 4.43 1.92
C ASN A 143 5.20 5.41 1.05
N ARG A 144 4.92 5.41 -0.25
CA ARG A 144 5.41 6.33 -1.30
C ARG A 144 4.74 5.95 -2.61
N VAL A 145 4.76 6.87 -3.59
CA VAL A 145 4.21 6.60 -4.92
C VAL A 145 4.99 5.43 -5.54
N PHE A 146 4.29 4.35 -5.88
CA PHE A 146 4.83 3.14 -6.54
C PHE A 146 5.68 2.19 -5.68
N THR A 147 5.65 2.32 -4.35
CA THR A 147 6.07 1.22 -3.46
C THR A 147 4.83 0.40 -3.08
N ASN A 148 4.86 -0.88 -3.41
CA ASN A 148 3.82 -1.83 -3.03
C ASN A 148 4.08 -2.30 -1.59
N ARG A 149 3.01 -2.64 -0.85
CA ARG A 149 3.00 -3.09 0.55
C ARG A 149 3.18 -1.97 1.57
N SER A 150 2.21 -1.07 1.63
CA SER A 150 2.19 -0.05 2.68
C SER A 150 1.73 -0.68 4.01
N ARG A 151 2.64 -0.87 4.96
CA ARG A 151 2.39 -1.52 6.26
C ARG A 151 2.96 -0.70 7.40
N ILE A 152 2.27 -0.68 8.53
CA ILE A 152 2.71 0.04 9.72
C ILE A 152 3.87 -0.73 10.35
N ALA A 153 4.99 -0.05 10.57
CA ALA A 153 6.10 -0.60 11.33
C ALA A 153 5.93 -0.27 12.82
N PHE A 154 5.04 -1.00 13.48
CA PHE A 154 4.69 -0.74 14.88
C PHE A 154 5.89 -0.75 15.83
N ALA A 155 6.85 -1.67 15.63
CA ALA A 155 8.06 -1.71 16.44
C ALA A 155 8.92 -0.45 16.26
N ASP A 156 9.15 -0.02 15.01
CA ASP A 156 9.92 1.19 14.71
C ASP A 156 9.22 2.44 15.26
N LEU A 157 7.89 2.51 15.16
CA LEU A 157 7.07 3.60 15.69
C LEU A 157 7.09 3.64 17.22
N TYR A 158 7.02 2.48 17.86
CA TYR A 158 7.08 2.37 19.30
C TYR A 158 8.44 2.85 19.82
N ASP A 159 9.54 2.30 19.31
CA ASP A 159 10.89 2.64 19.76
C ASP A 159 11.29 4.07 19.37
N GLY A 160 10.80 4.58 18.24
CA GLY A 160 11.15 5.89 17.70
C GLY A 160 10.36 7.06 18.29
N GLU A 161 9.09 6.86 18.66
CA GLU A 161 8.20 7.95 19.09
C GLU A 161 7.47 7.66 20.40
N TRP A 162 6.74 6.53 20.46
CA TRP A 162 5.80 6.31 21.56
C TRP A 162 6.52 6.06 22.87
N LYS A 163 7.61 5.30 22.85
CA LYS A 163 8.39 4.95 24.05
C LYS A 163 8.92 6.19 24.76
N GLU A 164 9.47 7.16 24.02
CA GLU A 164 9.96 8.40 24.61
C GLU A 164 8.83 9.21 25.26
N LYS A 165 7.66 9.30 24.61
CA LYS A 165 6.48 9.99 25.16
C LYS A 165 6.01 9.34 26.45
N LEU A 166 5.96 8.01 26.49
CA LEU A 166 5.56 7.24 27.67
C LEU A 166 6.56 7.38 28.82
N GLN A 167 7.87 7.35 28.54
CA GLN A 167 8.92 7.51 29.56
C GLN A 167 8.94 8.90 30.19
N ASN A 168 8.54 9.93 29.44
CA ASN A 168 8.51 11.31 29.90
C ASN A 168 7.15 11.73 30.49
N ALA A 169 6.12 10.88 30.40
CA ALA A 169 4.79 11.18 30.89
C ALA A 169 4.73 11.17 32.42
N SER A 170 3.88 12.05 32.98
CA SER A 170 3.60 12.04 34.42
C SER A 170 2.67 10.91 34.84
N SER A 171 1.85 10.42 33.90
CA SER A 171 0.99 9.25 34.04
C SER A 171 0.89 8.56 32.68
N LEU A 172 0.96 7.23 32.65
CA LEU A 172 0.83 6.44 31.42
C LEU A 172 -0.60 6.52 30.83
N GLU A 173 -1.60 6.65 31.71
CA GLU A 173 -3.02 6.76 31.35
C GLU A 173 -3.37 8.10 30.69
N GLU A 174 -2.50 9.10 30.79
CA GLU A 174 -2.71 10.45 30.25
C GLU A 174 -1.92 10.70 28.95
N VAL A 175 -1.21 9.69 28.42
CA VAL A 175 -0.44 9.86 27.20
C VAL A 175 -1.37 9.91 25.99
N GLU A 176 -1.46 11.09 25.39
CA GLU A 176 -2.19 11.27 24.13
C GLU A 176 -1.28 10.95 22.94
N LEU A 177 -1.65 9.91 22.19
CA LEU A 177 -1.04 9.56 20.91
C LEU A 177 -2.04 9.87 19.77
N PRO A 178 -1.68 10.68 18.77
CA PRO A 178 -2.60 11.05 17.69
C PRO A 178 -3.26 9.86 16.98
N GLY A 179 -4.57 9.73 17.16
CA GLY A 179 -5.38 8.69 16.53
C GLY A 179 -5.15 7.27 17.07
N VAL A 180 -4.52 7.15 18.25
CA VAL A 180 -4.20 5.88 18.90
C VAL A 180 -4.71 5.90 20.33
N ASP A 181 -5.46 4.86 20.70
CA ASP A 181 -5.82 4.58 22.08
C ASP A 181 -4.77 3.66 22.72
N VAL A 182 -4.47 3.90 24.00
CA VAL A 182 -3.42 3.17 24.72
C VAL A 182 -4.00 2.51 25.95
N GLU A 183 -4.13 1.19 25.90
CA GLU A 183 -4.49 0.39 27.07
C GLU A 183 -3.22 0.04 27.86
N VAL A 184 -3.27 0.25 29.18
CA VAL A 184 -2.14 0.02 30.09
C VAL A 184 -2.55 -1.02 31.14
N GLU A 185 -1.83 -2.14 31.19
CA GLU A 185 -1.99 -3.18 32.21
C GLU A 185 -0.69 -3.30 33.02
N ASN A 186 -0.77 -3.12 34.34
CA ASN A 186 0.36 -3.37 35.23
C ASN A 186 0.54 -4.89 35.41
N VAL A 187 1.72 -5.40 35.07
CA VAL A 187 2.02 -6.85 35.09
C VAL A 187 2.84 -7.28 36.32
N SER A 188 3.08 -6.35 37.25
CA SER A 188 3.86 -6.53 38.48
C SER A 188 3.11 -7.29 39.58
#